data_AF-A0A6J0JYA0-F1
#
_entry.id   AF-A0A6J0JYA0-F1
#
_cell.length_a   1.000
_cell.length_b   1.000
_cell.length_c   1.000
_cell.angle_alpha   90.00
_cell.angle_beta   90.00
_cell.angle_gamma   90.00
#
_symmetry.space_group_name_H-M   'P 1'
#
loop_
_entity.id
_entity.type
_entity.pdbx_description
1 polymer ?
#
loop_
_entity_poly.entity_id
_entity_poly.type
_entity_poly.pdbx_seq_one_letter_code
_entity_poly.pdbx_strand_id
1 'polypeptide(L)'
;MGHDYSYTQPSQSDDYGLGDSAESGFSQTEAEIDILLDQAQIDAARIYYPPQPEVEFGFPKECYCGGEPLTATSYTRNDPGRRFYTCENRDDGDCHVWKWWDVAATEEIRAISRQCQQLSDKVDYLSFMSDYGTHLNQVKELQSETEDKLVRLERIVCDLAKTKSRFANGFELIVGIMVVVFVIIGMIVGFK
;
A
#
# COMPACT_ATOMS: atom_id res chain seq x y z
N MET A 1 -36.18 -23.22 25.52
CA MET A 1 -35.15 -22.86 26.53
C MET A 1 -34.09 -22.07 25.80
N GLY A 2 -34.17 -20.73 25.90
CA GLY A 2 -33.23 -19.82 25.24
C GLY A 2 -32.12 -19.48 26.22
N HIS A 3 -30.86 -19.61 25.79
CA HIS A 3 -29.74 -19.08 26.55
C HIS A 3 -29.49 -17.65 26.05
N ASP A 4 -29.78 -16.69 26.92
CA ASP A 4 -29.46 -15.27 26.72
C ASP A 4 -27.95 -15.09 26.85
N TYR A 5 -27.26 -14.92 25.72
CA TYR A 5 -25.85 -14.55 25.72
C TYR A 5 -25.74 -13.03 25.85
N SER A 6 -25.59 -12.54 27.08
CA SER A 6 -25.24 -11.16 27.35
C SER A 6 -23.74 -10.96 27.15
N TYR A 7 -23.36 -10.39 26.00
CA TYR A 7 -22.00 -9.96 25.75
C TYR A 7 -21.78 -8.59 26.40
N THR A 8 -20.99 -8.52 27.48
CA THR A 8 -20.53 -7.25 28.03
C THR A 8 -19.26 -6.86 27.29
N GLN A 9 -19.39 -5.96 26.32
CA GLN A 9 -18.26 -5.37 25.61
C GLN A 9 -17.42 -4.58 26.62
N PRO A 10 -16.11 -4.86 26.80
CA PRO A 10 -15.28 -4.03 27.65
C PRO A 10 -15.22 -2.63 27.05
N SER A 11 -15.66 -1.64 27.82
CA SER A 11 -15.56 -0.23 27.46
C SER A 11 -14.10 0.14 27.26
N GLN A 12 -13.73 0.53 26.03
CA GLN A 12 -12.45 1.18 25.76
C GLN A 12 -12.43 2.48 26.56
N SER A 13 -11.69 2.49 27.66
CA SER A 13 -11.34 3.71 28.36
C SER A 13 -10.15 4.33 27.61
N ASP A 14 -10.43 5.36 26.81
CA ASP A 14 -9.42 6.27 26.28
C ASP A 14 -8.92 7.19 27.42
N ASP A 15 -8.17 6.62 28.38
CA ASP A 15 -7.34 7.41 29.29
C ASP A 15 -5.93 7.44 28.71
N TYR A 16 -5.73 8.31 27.72
CA TYR A 16 -4.39 8.68 27.27
C TYR A 16 -3.79 9.62 28.31
N GLY A 17 -3.30 9.02 29.39
CA GLY A 17 -2.49 9.69 30.40
C GLY A 17 -1.19 10.19 29.77
N LEU A 18 -1.20 11.44 29.32
CA LEU A 18 0.01 12.23 29.04
C LEU A 18 0.70 12.50 30.38
N GLY A 19 1.52 11.54 30.82
CA GLY A 19 2.40 11.63 31.98
C GLY A 19 3.83 11.89 31.53
N ASP A 20 4.34 13.05 31.92
CA ASP A 20 5.66 13.57 31.59
C ASP A 20 6.82 12.70 32.14
N SER A 21 7.85 12.52 31.32
CA SER A 21 9.27 12.31 31.65
C SER A 21 9.68 11.26 32.72
N ALA A 22 10.19 10.12 32.24
CA ALA A 22 11.35 9.44 32.85
C ALA A 22 12.09 8.58 31.80
N GLU A 23 13.40 8.77 31.70
CA GLU A 23 14.32 7.89 30.96
C GLU A 23 14.05 6.42 31.32
N SER A 24 13.71 5.58 30.34
CA SER A 24 13.82 4.13 30.49
C SER A 24 14.51 3.56 29.26
N GLY A 25 15.67 2.94 29.49
CA GLY A 25 16.54 2.36 28.48
C GLY A 25 15.96 1.07 27.92
N PHE A 26 14.75 1.13 27.36
CA PHE A 26 14.17 0.00 26.65
C PHE A 26 14.87 -0.09 25.30
N SER A 27 15.86 -0.96 25.23
CA SER A 27 16.62 -1.19 24.01
C SER A 27 15.70 -1.80 22.95
N GLN A 28 15.83 -1.39 21.69
CA GLN A 28 15.02 -1.89 20.56
C GLN A 28 15.02 -3.43 20.47
N THR A 29 16.06 -4.06 21.00
CA THR A 29 16.25 -5.51 21.12
C THR A 29 15.35 -6.17 22.16
N GLU A 30 15.02 -5.51 23.26
CA GLU A 30 14.12 -6.07 24.29
C GLU A 30 12.67 -6.10 23.81
N ALA A 31 12.23 -5.05 23.10
CA ALA A 31 10.92 -5.02 22.44
C ALA A 31 10.77 -6.15 21.42
N GLU A 32 11.82 -6.43 20.64
CA GLU A 32 11.82 -7.49 19.63
C GLU A 32 11.76 -8.89 20.26
N ILE A 33 12.43 -9.09 21.39
CA ILE A 33 12.40 -10.34 22.16
C ILE A 33 11.00 -10.60 22.74
N ASP A 34 10.35 -9.59 23.31
CA ASP A 34 8.99 -9.72 23.85
C ASP A 34 7.97 -10.07 22.75
N ILE A 35 8.07 -9.43 21.58
CA ILE A 35 7.21 -9.74 20.43
C ILE A 35 7.40 -11.20 19.97
N LEU A 36 8.64 -11.67 19.92
CA LEU A 36 8.96 -13.05 19.54
C LEU A 36 8.42 -14.06 20.56
N LEU A 37 8.48 -13.74 21.85
CA LEU A 37 7.99 -14.60 22.91
C LEU A 37 6.45 -14.69 22.91
N ASP A 38 5.76 -13.58 22.69
CA ASP A 38 4.30 -13.53 22.53
C ASP A 38 3.86 -14.33 21.32
N GLN A 39 4.55 -14.18 20.18
CA GLN A 39 4.27 -14.95 18.98
C GLN A 39 4.43 -16.46 19.22
N ALA A 40 5.48 -16.88 19.94
CA ALA A 40 5.69 -18.28 20.30
C ALA A 40 4.60 -18.83 21.23
N GLN A 41 4.07 -18.01 22.15
CA GLN A 41 2.96 -18.39 23.02
C GLN A 41 1.64 -18.52 22.25
N ILE A 42 1.38 -17.61 21.31
CA ILE A 42 0.22 -17.66 20.41
C ILE A 42 0.27 -18.91 19.54
N ASP A 43 1.42 -19.23 18.96
CA ASP A 43 1.61 -20.41 18.12
C ASP A 43 1.52 -21.70 18.94
N ALA A 44 2.02 -21.73 20.17
CA ALA A 44 1.87 -22.87 21.08
C ALA A 44 0.41 -23.07 21.55
N ALA A 45 -0.36 -21.99 21.66
CA ALA A 45 -1.79 -22.02 21.99
C ALA A 45 -2.69 -22.28 20.78
N ARG A 46 -2.13 -22.42 19.56
CA ARG A 46 -2.88 -22.64 18.34
C ARG A 46 -3.47 -24.05 18.31
N ILE A 47 -4.69 -24.17 18.82
CA ILE A 47 -5.51 -25.37 18.68
C ILE A 47 -5.80 -25.57 17.18
N TYR A 48 -5.19 -26.58 16.57
CA TYR A 48 -5.52 -27.01 15.22
C TYR A 48 -6.85 -27.78 15.27
N TYR A 49 -7.93 -27.07 14.95
CA TYR A 49 -9.19 -27.74 14.65
C TYR A 49 -9.02 -28.56 13.37
N PRO A 50 -9.48 -29.83 13.34
CA PRO A 50 -9.55 -30.57 12.09
C PRO A 50 -10.36 -29.75 11.07
N PRO A 51 -9.98 -29.76 9.78
CA PRO A 51 -10.77 -29.08 8.75
C PRO A 51 -12.20 -29.58 8.87
N GLN A 52 -13.13 -28.66 9.09
CA GLN A 52 -14.54 -29.03 9.11
C GLN A 52 -14.85 -29.71 7.77
N PRO A 53 -15.67 -30.78 7.76
CA PRO A 53 -16.13 -31.37 6.50
C PRO A 53 -16.66 -30.23 5.63
N GLU A 54 -16.22 -30.20 4.37
CA GLU A 54 -16.58 -29.17 3.42
C GLU A 54 -18.10 -29.13 3.32
N VAL A 55 -18.74 -28.24 4.10
CA VAL A 55 -20.15 -27.95 3.92
C VAL A 55 -20.23 -27.34 2.53
N GLU A 56 -20.80 -28.08 1.58
CA GLU A 56 -20.96 -27.60 0.21
C GLU A 56 -21.71 -26.26 0.23
N PHE A 57 -20.94 -25.19 0.08
CA PHE A 57 -21.41 -23.82 0.11
C PHE A 57 -21.83 -23.43 -1.29
N GLY A 58 -22.98 -22.76 -1.41
CA GLY A 58 -23.57 -22.40 -2.69
C GLY A 58 -24.47 -23.49 -3.29
N PHE A 59 -24.56 -23.54 -4.61
CA PHE A 59 -25.43 -24.50 -5.28
C PHE A 59 -24.82 -25.91 -5.29
N PRO A 60 -25.57 -26.95 -4.84
CA PRO A 60 -25.10 -28.32 -4.96
C PRO A 60 -24.89 -28.67 -6.43
N LYS A 61 -23.71 -29.21 -6.77
CA LYS A 61 -23.36 -29.61 -8.13
C LYS A 61 -23.58 -31.10 -8.37
N GLU A 62 -23.41 -31.89 -7.32
CA GLU A 62 -23.51 -33.34 -7.33
C GLU A 62 -24.13 -33.79 -6.00
N CYS A 63 -24.86 -34.90 -5.99
CA CYS A 63 -25.30 -35.54 -4.77
C CYS A 63 -24.17 -36.42 -4.20
N TYR A 64 -24.20 -36.75 -2.91
CA TYR A 64 -23.23 -37.64 -2.29
C TYR A 64 -23.19 -39.06 -2.89
N CYS A 65 -24.25 -39.48 -3.60
CA CYS A 65 -24.30 -40.74 -4.35
C CYS A 65 -23.71 -40.65 -5.78
N GLY A 66 -23.24 -39.46 -6.18
CA GLY A 66 -22.74 -39.18 -7.54
C GLY A 66 -23.82 -38.80 -8.56
N GLY A 67 -25.09 -38.72 -8.14
CA GLY A 67 -26.21 -38.33 -9.00
C GLY A 67 -26.36 -36.81 -9.16
N GLU A 68 -27.04 -36.37 -10.21
CA GLU A 68 -27.36 -34.95 -10.42
C GLU A 68 -28.44 -34.46 -9.44
N PRO A 69 -28.26 -33.31 -8.75
CA PRO A 69 -29.27 -32.75 -7.87
C PRO A 69 -30.52 -32.28 -8.63
N LEU A 70 -31.70 -32.74 -8.18
CA LEU A 70 -33.00 -32.35 -8.71
C LEU A 70 -33.56 -31.15 -7.95
N THR A 71 -34.24 -30.24 -8.64
CA THR A 71 -34.99 -29.15 -7.99
C THR A 71 -36.44 -29.54 -7.80
N ALA A 72 -36.89 -29.61 -6.55
CA ALA A 72 -38.27 -29.89 -6.16
C ALA A 72 -38.94 -28.64 -5.57
N THR A 73 -40.28 -28.65 -5.54
CA THR A 73 -41.08 -27.61 -4.90
C THR A 73 -41.72 -28.18 -3.64
N SER A 74 -41.59 -27.46 -2.53
CA SER A 74 -42.21 -27.79 -1.25
C SER A 74 -43.71 -27.49 -1.32
N TYR A 75 -44.51 -28.46 -0.90
CA TYR A 75 -45.96 -28.33 -0.74
C TYR A 75 -46.36 -28.36 0.75
N THR A 76 -45.39 -28.19 1.64
CA THR A 76 -45.63 -28.13 3.08
C THR A 76 -46.41 -26.87 3.44
N ARG A 77 -47.18 -26.91 4.53
CA ARG A 77 -47.95 -25.75 5.01
C ARG A 77 -47.04 -24.58 5.40
N ASN A 78 -45.83 -24.88 5.88
CA ASN A 78 -44.91 -23.87 6.40
C ASN A 78 -44.14 -23.17 5.26
N ASP A 79 -43.81 -23.89 4.20
CA ASP A 79 -43.03 -23.40 3.07
C ASP A 79 -43.70 -23.76 1.73
N PRO A 80 -44.95 -23.33 1.46
CA PRO A 80 -45.65 -23.68 0.23
C PRO A 80 -45.02 -22.98 -0.97
N GLY A 81 -44.73 -23.72 -2.03
CA GLY A 81 -44.13 -23.21 -3.27
C GLY A 81 -42.62 -22.97 -3.20
N ARG A 82 -41.98 -23.16 -2.04
CA ARG A 82 -40.53 -22.93 -1.89
C ARG A 82 -39.72 -24.04 -2.57
N ARG A 83 -38.68 -23.68 -3.32
CA ARG A 83 -37.86 -24.65 -4.06
C ARG A 83 -36.67 -25.16 -3.24
N PHE A 84 -36.33 -26.44 -3.39
CA PHE A 84 -35.16 -27.06 -2.77
C PHE A 84 -34.51 -28.09 -3.70
N TYR A 85 -33.23 -28.34 -3.49
CA TYR A 85 -32.46 -29.39 -4.12
C TYR A 85 -32.67 -30.72 -3.38
N THR A 86 -32.78 -31.81 -4.12
CA THR A 86 -32.96 -33.17 -3.61
C THR A 86 -32.36 -34.20 -4.57
N CYS A 87 -32.33 -35.48 -4.19
CA CYS A 87 -31.87 -36.58 -5.04
C CYS A 87 -33.04 -37.49 -5.45
N GLU A 88 -32.93 -38.15 -6.60
CA GLU A 88 -33.83 -39.22 -7.03
C GLU A 88 -33.78 -40.43 -6.07
N ASN A 89 -32.57 -40.79 -5.63
CA ASN A 89 -32.30 -41.92 -4.74
C ASN A 89 -32.50 -41.61 -3.26
N ARG A 90 -33.07 -40.46 -2.89
CA ARG A 90 -33.16 -39.99 -1.49
C ARG A 90 -33.80 -40.96 -0.49
N ASP A 91 -34.57 -41.94 -0.97
CA ASP A 91 -35.33 -42.89 -0.17
C ASP A 91 -34.62 -44.26 -0.04
N ASP A 92 -33.37 -44.38 -0.51
CA ASP A 92 -32.57 -45.63 -0.47
C ASP A 92 -31.93 -45.94 0.90
N GLY A 93 -32.02 -45.01 1.86
CA GLY A 93 -31.49 -45.14 3.21
C GLY A 93 -30.10 -44.53 3.43
N ASP A 94 -29.45 -44.01 2.39
CA ASP A 94 -28.18 -43.29 2.48
C ASP A 94 -28.39 -41.76 2.63
N CYS A 95 -27.30 -41.02 2.88
CA CYS A 95 -27.33 -39.56 2.95
C CYS A 95 -27.35 -38.96 1.54
N HIS A 96 -28.35 -38.12 1.25
CA HIS A 96 -28.50 -37.43 -0.03
C HIS A 96 -28.57 -35.92 0.14
N VAL A 97 -28.31 -35.21 -0.95
CA VAL A 97 -28.39 -33.75 -1.00
C VAL A 97 -29.79 -33.29 -0.61
N TRP A 98 -29.86 -32.34 0.32
CA TRP A 98 -31.06 -31.58 0.61
C TRP A 98 -30.66 -30.14 0.96
N LYS A 99 -31.14 -29.17 0.18
CA LYS A 99 -30.83 -27.76 0.43
C LYS A 99 -31.87 -26.83 -0.15
N TRP A 100 -32.29 -25.84 0.62
CA TRP A 100 -33.16 -24.79 0.12
C TRP A 100 -32.49 -23.97 -0.99
N TRP A 101 -33.22 -23.71 -2.07
CA TRP A 101 -32.67 -22.97 -3.22
C TRP A 101 -32.27 -21.55 -2.84
N ASP A 102 -33.07 -20.86 -2.03
CA ASP A 102 -32.80 -19.49 -1.58
C ASP A 102 -31.58 -19.41 -0.64
N VAL A 103 -31.36 -20.45 0.17
CA VAL A 103 -30.16 -20.56 1.00
C VAL A 103 -28.93 -20.71 0.12
N ALA A 104 -28.95 -21.66 -0.82
CA ALA A 104 -27.88 -21.85 -1.80
C ALA A 104 -27.58 -20.58 -2.61
N ALA A 105 -28.63 -19.90 -3.10
CA ALA A 105 -28.49 -18.65 -3.84
C ALA A 105 -27.89 -17.53 -3.00
N THR A 106 -28.31 -17.40 -1.73
CA THR A 106 -27.77 -16.36 -0.85
C THR A 106 -26.31 -16.64 -0.50
N GLU A 107 -25.92 -17.90 -0.36
CA GLU A 107 -24.53 -18.29 -0.18
C GLU A 107 -23.67 -17.90 -1.39
N GLU A 108 -24.10 -18.20 -2.60
CA GLU A 108 -23.41 -17.79 -3.83
C GLU A 108 -23.27 -16.26 -3.93
N ILE A 109 -24.36 -15.53 -3.67
CA ILE A 109 -24.35 -14.07 -3.71
C ILE A 109 -23.34 -13.52 -2.69
N ARG A 110 -23.27 -14.09 -1.48
CA ARG A 110 -22.28 -13.68 -0.47
C ARG A 110 -20.85 -14.01 -0.91
N ALA A 111 -20.63 -15.17 -1.52
CA ALA A 111 -19.32 -15.56 -2.02
C ALA A 111 -18.85 -14.60 -3.13
N ILE A 112 -19.71 -14.35 -4.11
CA ILE A 112 -19.45 -13.42 -5.23
C ILE A 112 -19.23 -12.00 -4.69
N SER A 113 -20.06 -11.53 -3.76
CA SER A 113 -19.93 -10.19 -3.17
C SER A 113 -18.56 -9.98 -2.53
N ARG A 114 -18.03 -10.98 -1.80
CA ARG A 114 -16.68 -10.93 -1.24
C ARG A 114 -15.61 -10.87 -2.33
N GLN A 115 -15.75 -11.66 -3.39
CA GLN A 115 -14.81 -11.64 -4.52
C GLN A 115 -14.83 -10.30 -5.24
N CYS A 116 -16.01 -9.71 -5.46
CA CYS A 116 -16.14 -8.37 -6.03
C CYS A 116 -15.47 -7.30 -5.15
N GLN A 117 -15.63 -7.38 -3.83
CA GLN A 117 -14.97 -6.46 -2.91
C GLN A 117 -13.45 -6.60 -2.98
N GLN A 118 -12.93 -7.82 -2.90
CA GLN A 118 -11.48 -8.08 -3.04
C GLN A 118 -10.93 -7.63 -4.39
N LEU A 119 -11.71 -7.77 -5.46
CA LEU A 119 -11.31 -7.32 -6.78
C LEU A 119 -11.29 -5.78 -6.84
N SER A 120 -12.28 -5.11 -6.25
CA SER A 120 -12.31 -3.65 -6.13
C SER A 120 -11.07 -3.14 -5.41
N ASP A 121 -10.77 -3.68 -4.23
CA ASP A 121 -9.61 -3.26 -3.43
C ASP A 121 -8.29 -3.40 -4.20
N LYS A 122 -8.15 -4.49 -4.98
CA LYS A 122 -6.97 -4.70 -5.84
C LYS A 122 -6.89 -3.71 -6.99
N VAL A 123 -8.03 -3.35 -7.59
CA VAL A 123 -8.07 -2.33 -8.66
C VAL A 123 -7.69 -0.97 -8.10
N ASP A 124 -8.21 -0.60 -6.92
CA ASP A 124 -7.88 0.66 -6.26
C ASP A 124 -6.38 0.73 -5.92
N TYR A 125 -5.81 -0.36 -5.40
CA TYR A 125 -4.37 -0.46 -5.15
C TYR A 125 -3.53 -0.32 -6.43
N LEU A 126 -3.94 -0.95 -7.53
CA LEU A 126 -3.25 -0.83 -8.82
C LEU A 126 -3.35 0.60 -9.38
N SER A 127 -4.50 1.25 -9.23
CA SER A 127 -4.70 2.64 -9.62
C SER A 127 -3.74 3.55 -8.84
N PHE A 128 -3.66 3.37 -7.53
CA PHE A 128 -2.72 4.08 -6.68
C PHE A 128 -1.27 3.90 -7.15
N MET A 129 -0.81 2.67 -7.41
CA MET A 129 0.54 2.43 -7.93
C MET A 129 0.81 3.07 -9.30
N SER A 130 -0.19 3.08 -10.18
CA SER A 130 -0.09 3.75 -11.48
C SER A 130 0.17 5.25 -11.31
N ASP A 131 -0.53 5.89 -10.37
CA ASP A 131 -0.35 7.30 -10.07
C ASP A 131 1.10 7.60 -9.60
N TYR A 132 1.70 6.76 -8.75
CA TYR A 132 3.13 6.89 -8.40
C TYR A 132 4.04 6.79 -9.61
N GLY A 133 3.76 5.87 -10.53
CA GLY A 133 4.50 5.74 -11.78
C GLY A 133 4.47 7.03 -12.60
N THR A 134 3.32 7.71 -12.67
CA THR A 134 3.21 9.00 -13.35
C THR A 134 3.99 10.11 -12.64
N HIS A 135 3.92 10.19 -11.31
CA HIS A 135 4.70 11.16 -10.53
C HIS A 135 6.20 10.93 -10.65
N LEU A 136 6.66 9.68 -10.67
CA LEU A 136 8.07 9.35 -10.86
C LEU A 136 8.57 9.83 -12.22
N ASN A 137 7.78 9.66 -13.27
CA ASN A 137 8.13 10.16 -14.60
C ASN A 137 8.21 11.69 -14.64
N GLN A 138 7.28 12.39 -13.99
CA GLN A 138 7.32 13.86 -13.87
C GLN A 138 8.57 14.34 -13.11
N VAL A 139 8.92 13.69 -12.00
CA VAL A 139 10.13 14.01 -11.23
C VAL A 139 11.39 13.80 -12.08
N LYS A 140 11.43 12.72 -12.85
CA LYS A 140 12.56 12.42 -13.74
C LYS A 140 12.73 13.47 -14.84
N GLU A 141 11.62 13.95 -15.41
CA GLU A 141 11.64 15.03 -16.39
C GLU A 141 12.15 16.34 -15.77
N LEU A 142 11.66 16.71 -14.59
CA LEU A 142 12.16 17.86 -13.82
C LEU A 142 13.67 17.75 -13.53
N GLN A 143 14.16 16.57 -13.14
CA GLN A 143 15.59 16.35 -12.93
C GLN A 143 16.39 16.58 -14.21
N SER A 144 15.94 16.04 -15.35
CA SER A 144 16.62 16.26 -16.63
C SER A 144 16.66 17.74 -17.03
N GLU A 145 15.57 18.48 -16.80
CA GLU A 145 15.53 19.91 -17.08
C GLU A 145 16.49 20.69 -16.17
N THR A 146 16.62 20.31 -14.90
CA THR A 146 17.56 20.95 -13.97
C THR A 146 19.03 20.68 -14.33
N GLU A 147 19.36 19.46 -14.77
CA GLU A 147 20.70 19.11 -15.24
C GLU A 147 21.08 19.93 -16.49
N ASP A 148 20.16 20.05 -17.45
CA ASP A 148 20.35 20.88 -18.65
C ASP A 148 20.58 22.36 -18.30
N LYS A 149 19.78 22.90 -17.36
CA LYS A 149 19.95 24.26 -16.85
C LYS A 149 21.29 24.45 -16.15
N LEU A 150 21.76 23.44 -15.40
CA LEU A 150 23.04 23.48 -14.69
C LEU A 150 24.22 23.51 -15.67
N VAL A 151 24.20 22.68 -16.71
CA VAL A 151 25.21 22.70 -17.78
C VAL A 151 25.23 24.06 -18.51
N ARG A 152 24.06 24.65 -18.77
CA ARG A 152 23.98 25.98 -19.38
C ARG A 152 24.54 27.07 -18.47
N LEU A 153 24.27 26.98 -17.17
CA LEU A 153 24.78 27.92 -16.17
C LEU A 153 26.31 27.80 -16.05
N GLU A 154 26.84 26.58 -16.02
CA GLU A 154 28.28 26.31 -15.99
C GLU A 154 29.00 26.95 -17.20
N ARG A 155 28.43 26.82 -18.40
CA ARG A 155 28.96 27.47 -19.61
C ARG A 155 29.02 29.00 -19.46
N ILE A 156 27.96 29.61 -18.94
CA ILE A 156 27.90 31.07 -18.74
C ILE A 156 28.95 31.51 -17.71
N VAL A 157 29.12 30.77 -16.61
CA VAL A 157 30.12 31.07 -15.58
C VAL A 157 31.54 30.98 -16.15
N CYS A 158 31.83 29.96 -16.96
CA CYS A 158 33.11 29.83 -17.66
C CYS A 158 33.39 31.01 -18.60
N ASP A 159 32.39 31.44 -19.38
CA ASP A 159 32.53 32.59 -20.27
C ASP A 159 32.76 33.89 -19.48
N LEU A 160 32.07 34.07 -18.36
CA LEU A 160 32.24 35.22 -17.47
C LEU A 160 33.63 35.24 -16.79
N ALA A 161 34.14 34.09 -16.38
CA ALA A 161 35.49 33.98 -15.84
C ALA A 161 36.55 34.35 -16.88
N LYS A 162 36.34 33.92 -18.14
CA LYS A 162 37.24 34.23 -19.27
C LYS A 162 37.19 35.71 -19.68
N THR A 163 36.03 36.36 -19.64
CA THR A 163 35.91 37.81 -19.89
C THR A 163 36.57 38.61 -18.76
N LYS A 164 36.35 38.22 -17.50
CA LYS A 164 36.99 38.84 -16.33
C LYS A 164 38.51 38.77 -16.41
N SER A 165 39.09 37.62 -16.75
CA SER A 165 40.55 37.48 -16.92
C SER A 165 41.10 38.38 -18.04
N ARG A 166 40.41 38.44 -19.19
CA ARG A 166 40.81 39.35 -20.29
C ARG A 166 40.78 40.80 -19.86
N PHE A 167 39.75 41.20 -19.09
CA PHE A 167 39.64 42.56 -18.58
C PHE A 167 40.74 42.88 -17.55
N ALA A 168 41.04 41.95 -16.63
CA ALA A 168 42.12 42.12 -15.66
C ALA A 168 43.50 42.28 -16.34
N ASN A 169 43.82 41.40 -17.29
CA ASN A 169 45.10 41.47 -18.03
C ASN A 169 45.22 42.76 -18.84
N GLY A 170 44.13 43.20 -19.48
CA GLY A 170 44.10 44.48 -20.21
C GLY A 170 44.25 45.68 -19.28
N PHE A 171 43.60 45.66 -18.13
CA PHE A 171 43.68 46.71 -17.12
C PHE A 171 45.10 46.82 -16.54
N GLU A 172 45.74 45.70 -16.18
CA GLU A 172 47.13 45.69 -15.72
C GLU A 172 48.08 46.33 -16.74
N LEU A 173 47.90 46.02 -18.04
CA LEU A 173 48.70 46.60 -19.11
C LEU A 173 48.49 48.12 -19.25
N ILE A 174 47.24 48.59 -19.16
CA ILE A 174 46.93 50.03 -19.20
C ILE A 174 47.54 50.75 -18.00
N VAL A 175 47.39 50.21 -16.78
CA VAL A 175 47.98 50.79 -15.56
C VAL A 175 49.51 50.84 -15.68
N GLY A 176 50.13 49.77 -16.19
CA GLY A 176 51.57 49.73 -16.44
C GLY A 176 52.04 50.82 -17.39
N ILE A 177 51.34 51.01 -18.53
CA ILE A 177 51.65 52.09 -19.49
C ILE A 177 51.51 53.46 -18.84
N MET A 178 50.43 53.70 -18.09
CA MET A 178 50.19 54.98 -17.42
C MET A 178 51.32 55.34 -16.45
N VAL A 179 51.78 54.38 -15.63
CA VAL A 179 52.90 54.60 -14.69
C VAL A 179 54.18 54.95 -15.44
N VAL A 180 54.51 54.26 -16.52
CA VAL A 180 55.71 54.56 -17.34
C VAL A 180 55.63 55.99 -17.87
N VAL A 181 54.50 56.38 -18.46
CA VAL A 181 54.31 57.75 -18.99
C VAL A 181 54.52 58.80 -17.89
N PHE A 182 53.98 58.59 -16.69
CA PHE A 182 54.20 59.49 -15.56
C PHE A 182 55.68 59.61 -15.17
N VAL A 183 56.44 58.50 -15.20
CA VAL A 183 57.90 58.51 -14.94
C VAL A 183 58.63 59.34 -16.01
N ILE A 184 58.30 59.17 -17.30
CA ILE A 184 58.97 59.91 -18.38
C ILE A 184 58.71 61.42 -18.25
N ILE A 185 57.46 61.81 -17.97
CA ILE A 185 57.10 63.22 -17.75
C ILE A 185 57.86 63.78 -16.54
N GLY A 186 57.91 63.02 -15.43
CA GLY A 186 58.66 63.41 -14.23
C GLY A 186 60.16 63.61 -14.51
N MET A 187 60.77 62.75 -15.32
CA MET A 187 62.16 62.91 -15.76
C MET A 187 62.36 64.16 -16.61
N ILE A 188 61.49 64.42 -17.59
CA ILE A 188 61.58 65.61 -18.46
C ILE A 188 61.46 66.91 -17.65
N VAL A 189 60.54 66.96 -16.69
CA VAL A 189 60.34 68.15 -15.83
C VAL A 189 61.47 68.31 -14.83
N GLY A 190 61.98 67.22 -14.24
CA GLY A 190 63.07 67.27 -13.27
C GLY A 190 64.45 67.62 -13.87
N PHE A 191 64.62 67.44 -15.19
CA PHE A 191 65.86 67.79 -15.91
C PHE A 191 65.90 69.25 -16.43
N LYS A 192 64.87 70.05 -16.17
CA LYS A 192 64.75 71.44 -16.62
C LYS A 192 64.80 72.42 -15.47
#